data_AF-A0A2G5KE50-F1
#
_entry.id   AF-A0A2G5KE50-F1
#
_cell.length_a   1.000
_cell.length_b   1.000
_cell.length_c   1.000
_cell.angle_alpha   90.00
_cell.angle_beta   90.00
_cell.angle_gamma   90.00
#
_symmetry.space_group_name_H-M   'P 1'
#
loop_
_entity.id
_entity.type
_entity.pdbx_description
1 polymer ?
#
loop_
_entity_poly.entity_id
_entity_poly.type
_entity_poly.pdbx_seq_one_letter_code
_entity_poly.pdbx_strand_id
1 'polypeptide(L)'
;MSQQELYESLQYVDHTRDKRTEMAKKVLMNPDLIPPLLEIINLTKDPISCKACWILEAVVRKKLNVILPYLDSFTEIIGKVELDSAVRPVAKVCELLMERYFSKKVIYMQQQITEAHLEKVTTACFDWLIGEHKVAAKAYSMTSLYLLGTKYPWIHPELKLVLEQHYSNESAAYQARARMVLKKII
;
A
#
# COMPACT_ATOMS: atom_id res chain seq x y z
N MET A 1 -19.79 12.20 -10.08
CA MET A 1 -20.26 11.28 -9.03
C MET A 1 -19.76 11.83 -7.72
N SER A 2 -20.66 12.10 -6.77
CA SER A 2 -20.31 12.61 -5.43
C SER A 2 -19.68 11.50 -4.56
N GLN A 3 -19.10 11.88 -3.42
CA GLN A 3 -18.61 10.93 -2.42
C GLN A 3 -19.72 9.95 -1.98
N GLN A 4 -20.94 10.46 -1.76
CA GLN A 4 -22.09 9.66 -1.34
C GLN A 4 -22.49 8.62 -2.42
N GLU A 5 -22.55 9.04 -3.68
CA GLU A 5 -22.88 8.14 -4.79
C GLU A 5 -21.79 7.06 -4.97
N LEU A 6 -20.51 7.44 -4.80
CA LEU A 6 -19.41 6.47 -4.83
C LEU A 6 -19.52 5.48 -3.68
N TYR A 7 -19.82 5.95 -2.46
CA TYR A 7 -20.02 5.12 -1.28
C TYR A 7 -21.12 4.07 -1.52
N GLU A 8 -22.28 4.49 -2.02
CA GLU A 8 -23.40 3.60 -2.35
C GLU A 8 -23.00 2.59 -3.42
N SER A 9 -22.28 3.03 -4.46
CA SER A 9 -21.80 2.14 -5.51
C SER A 9 -20.82 1.07 -5.00
N LEU A 10 -20.03 1.38 -3.97
CA LEU A 10 -19.10 0.43 -3.33
C LEU A 10 -19.84 -0.64 -2.51
N GLN A 11 -21.08 -0.39 -2.07
CA GLN A 11 -21.85 -1.42 -1.37
C GLN A 11 -22.08 -2.66 -2.26
N TYR A 12 -22.21 -2.46 -3.57
CA TYR A 12 -22.40 -3.53 -4.56
C TYR A 12 -21.12 -4.28 -4.92
N VAL A 13 -19.94 -3.74 -4.57
CA VAL A 13 -18.65 -4.41 -4.74
C VAL A 13 -18.52 -5.51 -3.70
N ASP A 14 -18.07 -6.69 -4.14
CA ASP A 14 -17.75 -7.81 -3.27
C ASP A 14 -16.30 -8.29 -3.52
N HIS A 15 -15.95 -9.43 -2.92
CA HIS A 15 -14.60 -10.01 -3.02
C HIS A 15 -14.26 -10.54 -4.42
N THR A 16 -15.23 -10.65 -5.33
CA THR A 16 -14.99 -11.19 -6.67
C THR A 16 -14.08 -10.27 -7.48
N ARG A 17 -13.31 -10.87 -8.39
CA ARG A 17 -12.40 -10.12 -9.26
C ARG A 17 -13.17 -9.24 -10.24
N ASP A 18 -14.32 -9.70 -10.71
CA ASP A 18 -15.09 -9.04 -11.77
C ASP A 18 -15.68 -7.71 -11.29
N LYS A 19 -16.36 -7.71 -10.15
CA LYS A 19 -16.94 -6.48 -9.59
C LYS A 19 -15.88 -5.44 -9.22
N ARG A 20 -14.77 -5.87 -8.63
CA ARG A 20 -13.63 -4.98 -8.35
C ARG A 20 -13.04 -4.41 -9.63
N THR A 21 -12.93 -5.24 -10.68
CA THR A 21 -12.42 -4.81 -11.99
C THR A 21 -13.36 -3.80 -12.65
N GLU A 22 -14.67 -4.01 -12.58
CA GLU A 22 -15.67 -3.09 -13.12
C GLU A 22 -15.62 -1.74 -12.42
N MET A 23 -15.63 -1.72 -11.08
CA MET A 23 -15.55 -0.46 -10.33
C MET A 23 -14.21 0.26 -10.57
N ALA A 24 -13.09 -0.47 -10.61
CA ALA A 24 -11.80 0.10 -10.97
C ALA A 24 -11.78 0.68 -12.39
N LYS A 25 -12.50 0.09 -13.36
CA LYS A 25 -12.63 0.68 -14.70
C LYS A 25 -13.37 2.01 -14.65
N LYS A 26 -14.44 2.13 -13.86
CA LYS A 26 -15.16 3.40 -13.68
C LYS A 26 -14.25 4.50 -13.14
N VAL A 27 -13.45 4.19 -12.12
CA VAL A 27 -12.46 5.13 -11.56
C VAL A 27 -11.35 5.46 -12.57
N LEU A 28 -10.87 4.50 -13.35
CA LEU A 28 -9.86 4.75 -14.39
C LEU A 28 -10.35 5.65 -15.53
N MET A 29 -11.64 5.57 -15.85
CA MET A 29 -12.29 6.41 -16.86
C MET A 29 -12.59 7.82 -16.31
N ASN A 30 -12.68 7.97 -14.99
CA ASN A 30 -12.92 9.25 -14.33
C ASN A 30 -12.00 9.41 -13.09
N PRO A 31 -10.75 9.85 -13.28
CA PRO A 31 -9.79 10.04 -12.17
C PRO A 31 -10.20 11.06 -11.11
N ASP A 32 -11.21 11.91 -11.37
CA ASP A 32 -11.78 12.83 -10.36
C ASP A 32 -12.50 12.07 -9.24
N LEU A 33 -12.67 10.75 -9.40
CA LEU A 33 -13.17 9.85 -8.35
C LEU A 33 -12.09 9.42 -7.35
N ILE A 34 -10.80 9.72 -7.59
CA ILE A 34 -9.73 9.37 -6.64
C ILE A 34 -9.86 10.13 -5.31
N PRO A 35 -10.06 11.46 -5.27
CA PRO A 35 -10.29 12.17 -4.02
C PRO A 35 -11.44 11.60 -3.17
N PRO A 36 -12.68 11.42 -3.67
CA PRO A 36 -13.74 10.83 -2.86
C PRO A 36 -13.46 9.37 -2.49
N LEU A 37 -12.73 8.62 -3.33
CA LEU A 37 -12.29 7.26 -2.96
C LEU A 37 -11.34 7.30 -1.76
N LEU A 38 -10.39 8.24 -1.72
CA LEU A 38 -9.48 8.45 -0.59
C LEU A 38 -10.24 8.92 0.67
N GLU A 39 -11.24 9.78 0.53
CA GLU A 39 -12.11 10.19 1.65
C GLU A 39 -12.83 8.99 2.27
N ILE A 40 -13.34 8.07 1.45
CA ILE A 40 -13.98 6.83 1.92
C ILE A 40 -12.95 5.90 2.58
N ILE A 41 -11.72 5.82 2.06
CA ILE A 41 -10.64 5.05 2.71
C ILE A 41 -10.30 5.63 4.09
N ASN A 42 -10.38 6.95 4.25
CA ASN A 42 -10.13 7.63 5.52
C ASN A 42 -11.23 7.36 6.59
N LEU A 43 -12.34 6.72 6.22
CA LEU A 43 -13.31 6.18 7.17
C LEU A 43 -12.79 4.86 7.76
N THR A 44 -11.65 4.91 8.46
CA THR A 44 -10.82 3.73 8.78
C THR A 44 -11.51 2.66 9.63
N LYS A 45 -12.63 3.00 10.29
CA LYS A 45 -13.46 2.07 11.08
C LYS A 45 -14.65 1.50 10.30
N ASP A 46 -15.00 2.10 9.16
CA ASP A 46 -16.13 1.67 8.34
C ASP A 46 -15.68 0.52 7.41
N PRO A 47 -16.35 -0.65 7.41
CA PRO A 47 -16.03 -1.76 6.51
C PRO A 47 -16.02 -1.39 5.01
N ILE A 48 -16.73 -0.34 4.60
CA ILE A 48 -16.71 0.17 3.22
C ILE A 48 -15.31 0.62 2.79
N SER A 49 -14.48 1.11 3.73
CA SER A 49 -13.11 1.57 3.48
C SER A 49 -12.25 0.44 2.93
N CYS A 50 -12.50 -0.80 3.36
CA CYS A 50 -11.82 -1.99 2.83
C CYS A 50 -12.11 -2.18 1.34
N LYS A 51 -13.38 -1.98 0.92
CA LYS A 51 -13.76 -2.07 -0.48
C LYS A 51 -13.12 -0.95 -1.29
N ALA A 52 -13.13 0.28 -0.77
CA ALA A 52 -12.47 1.42 -1.38
C ALA A 52 -10.96 1.15 -1.58
N CYS A 53 -10.28 0.57 -0.59
CA CYS A 53 -8.88 0.17 -0.72
C CYS A 53 -8.66 -0.90 -1.81
N TRP A 54 -9.54 -1.89 -1.94
CA TRP A 54 -9.44 -2.88 -3.02
C TRP A 54 -9.54 -2.23 -4.40
N ILE A 55 -10.44 -1.24 -4.54
CA ILE A 55 -10.59 -0.50 -5.79
C ILE A 55 -9.35 0.33 -6.07
N LEU A 56 -8.80 1.03 -5.07
CA LEU A 56 -7.56 1.80 -5.22
C LEU A 56 -6.40 0.88 -5.65
N GLU A 57 -6.22 -0.28 -5.01
CA GLU A 57 -5.21 -1.27 -5.40
C GLU A 57 -5.39 -1.69 -6.88
N ALA A 58 -6.62 -2.01 -7.29
CA ALA A 58 -6.92 -2.45 -8.64
C ALA A 58 -6.69 -1.35 -9.69
N VAL A 59 -6.99 -0.09 -9.34
CA VAL A 59 -6.75 1.08 -10.18
C VAL A 59 -5.25 1.33 -10.34
N VAL A 60 -4.50 1.41 -9.24
CA VAL A 60 -3.05 1.65 -9.23
C VAL A 60 -2.30 0.56 -9.97
N ARG A 61 -2.70 -0.71 -9.80
CA ARG A 61 -2.11 -1.85 -10.51
C ARG A 61 -2.23 -1.71 -12.03
N LYS A 62 -3.31 -1.10 -12.53
CA LYS A 62 -3.52 -0.89 -13.97
C LYS A 62 -2.84 0.38 -14.49
N LYS A 63 -2.93 1.48 -13.74
CA LYS A 63 -2.35 2.77 -14.14
C LYS A 63 -1.85 3.53 -12.91
N LEU A 64 -0.63 3.23 -12.50
CA LEU A 64 -0.05 3.76 -11.26
C LEU A 64 -0.03 5.29 -11.23
N ASN A 65 0.24 5.96 -12.36
CA ASN A 65 0.34 7.43 -12.44
C ASN A 65 -0.91 8.18 -11.94
N VAL A 66 -2.09 7.54 -11.86
CA VAL A 66 -3.33 8.21 -11.41
C VAL A 66 -3.32 8.60 -9.94
N ILE A 67 -2.48 7.97 -9.09
CA ILE A 67 -2.38 8.31 -7.67
C ILE A 67 -1.39 9.44 -7.39
N LEU A 68 -0.50 9.77 -8.34
CA LEU A 68 0.59 10.73 -8.13
C LEU A 68 0.12 12.12 -7.68
N PRO A 69 -0.95 12.70 -8.26
CA PRO A 69 -1.45 14.00 -7.81
C PRO A 69 -2.02 13.99 -6.38
N TYR A 70 -2.22 12.81 -5.79
CA TYR A 70 -2.94 12.61 -4.53
C TYR A 70 -2.06 11.93 -3.45
N LEU A 71 -0.74 11.92 -3.64
CA LEU A 71 0.18 11.26 -2.70
C LEU A 71 0.18 11.90 -1.31
N ASP A 72 -0.03 13.21 -1.21
CA ASP A 72 -0.18 13.89 0.08
C ASP A 72 -1.36 13.31 0.86
N SER A 73 -2.55 13.30 0.25
CA SER A 73 -3.75 12.73 0.85
C SER A 73 -3.60 11.24 1.14
N PHE A 74 -3.04 10.47 0.20
CA PHE A 74 -2.85 9.04 0.38
C PHE A 74 -1.94 8.74 1.58
N THR A 75 -0.77 9.38 1.66
CA THR A 75 0.22 9.14 2.72
C THR A 75 -0.24 9.63 4.10
N GLU A 76 -1.15 10.60 4.16
CA GLU A 76 -1.84 10.99 5.40
C GLU A 76 -2.82 9.94 5.93
N ILE A 77 -3.34 9.08 5.05
CA ILE A 77 -4.34 8.06 5.41
C ILE A 77 -3.68 6.75 5.81
N ILE A 78 -2.60 6.33 5.12
CA ILE A 78 -2.04 4.98 5.29
C ILE A 78 -1.67 4.64 6.74
N GLY A 79 -1.13 5.59 7.50
CA GLY A 79 -0.77 5.38 8.91
C GLY A 79 -1.96 5.22 9.87
N LYS A 80 -3.19 5.44 9.40
CA LYS A 80 -4.43 5.35 10.18
C LYS A 80 -5.25 4.10 9.84
N VAL A 81 -4.85 3.34 8.82
CA VAL A 81 -5.60 2.16 8.35
C VAL A 81 -5.28 0.97 9.26
N GLU A 82 -6.28 0.48 9.97
CA GLU A 82 -6.12 -0.61 10.95
C GLU A 82 -6.81 -1.91 10.51
N LEU A 83 -7.91 -1.82 9.74
CA LEU A 83 -8.65 -3.01 9.29
C LEU A 83 -7.77 -3.87 8.38
N ASP A 84 -7.48 -5.10 8.76
CA ASP A 84 -6.64 -6.05 7.99
C ASP A 84 -7.00 -6.14 6.50
N SER A 85 -8.30 -6.11 6.20
CA SER A 85 -8.84 -6.17 4.84
C SER A 85 -8.52 -4.93 4.00
N ALA A 86 -8.27 -3.80 4.66
CA ALA A 86 -7.79 -2.54 4.09
C ALA A 86 -6.25 -2.41 4.15
N VAL A 87 -5.58 -2.89 5.20
CA VAL A 87 -4.11 -2.82 5.31
C VAL A 87 -3.44 -3.54 4.15
N ARG A 88 -3.87 -4.76 3.81
CA ARG A 88 -3.29 -5.54 2.70
C ARG A 88 -3.27 -4.80 1.35
N PRO A 89 -4.39 -4.29 0.81
CA PRO A 89 -4.39 -3.55 -0.45
C PRO A 89 -3.58 -2.25 -0.37
N VAL A 90 -3.59 -1.54 0.77
CA VAL A 90 -2.83 -0.29 0.93
C VAL A 90 -1.32 -0.57 0.96
N ALA A 91 -0.88 -1.58 1.69
CA ALA A 91 0.51 -2.04 1.67
C ALA A 91 0.95 -2.46 0.26
N LYS A 92 0.06 -3.08 -0.53
CA LYS A 92 0.34 -3.40 -1.93
C LYS A 92 0.48 -2.15 -2.81
N VAL A 93 -0.30 -1.11 -2.58
CA VAL A 93 -0.14 0.18 -3.28
C VAL A 93 1.22 0.80 -2.95
N CYS A 94 1.64 0.77 -1.68
CA CYS A 94 2.97 1.22 -1.26
C CYS A 94 4.09 0.44 -1.97
N GLU A 95 4.00 -0.90 -2.03
CA GLU A 95 4.99 -1.72 -2.73
C GLU A 95 5.07 -1.35 -4.22
N LEU A 96 3.92 -1.19 -4.90
CA LEU A 96 3.90 -0.79 -6.31
C LEU A 96 4.54 0.59 -6.54
N LEU A 97 4.31 1.54 -5.63
CA LEU A 97 4.93 2.87 -5.66
C LEU A 97 6.45 2.74 -5.48
N MET A 98 6.92 1.95 -4.52
CA MET A 98 8.35 1.79 -4.25
C MET A 98 9.07 1.06 -5.39
N GLU A 99 8.52 -0.04 -5.89
CA GLU A 99 9.07 -0.76 -7.05
C GLU A 99 9.23 0.16 -8.27
N ARG A 100 8.27 1.07 -8.45
CA ARG A 100 8.29 2.03 -9.54
C ARG A 100 9.27 3.19 -9.29
N TYR A 101 9.35 3.72 -8.08
CA TYR A 101 10.27 4.81 -7.71
C TYR A 101 11.74 4.36 -7.82
N PHE A 102 12.06 3.16 -7.35
CA PHE A 102 13.41 2.59 -7.39
C PHE A 102 13.75 1.89 -8.71
N SER A 103 12.88 1.98 -9.72
CA SER A 103 13.14 1.47 -11.07
C SER A 103 14.07 2.41 -11.85
N LYS A 104 15.04 1.84 -12.56
CA LYS A 104 16.06 2.58 -13.36
C LYS A 104 15.50 3.44 -14.51
N LYS A 105 14.19 3.40 -14.77
CA LYS A 105 13.59 3.90 -16.03
C LYS A 105 12.65 5.10 -15.89
N VAL A 106 12.52 5.74 -14.72
CA VAL A 106 11.37 6.66 -14.52
C VAL A 106 11.70 7.94 -13.76
N ILE A 107 12.29 8.92 -14.46
CA ILE A 107 12.64 10.25 -13.92
C ILE A 107 11.39 11.04 -13.47
N TYR A 108 10.32 11.06 -14.28
CA TYR A 108 9.12 11.85 -13.97
C TYR A 108 8.47 11.46 -12.64
N MET A 109 8.43 10.16 -12.33
CA MET A 109 7.82 9.69 -11.10
C MET A 109 8.62 10.01 -9.85
N GLN A 110 9.94 9.97 -9.96
CA GLN A 110 10.84 10.36 -8.88
C GLN A 110 10.67 11.83 -8.50
N GLN A 111 10.28 12.69 -9.46
CA GLN A 111 10.01 14.11 -9.22
C GLN A 111 8.68 14.36 -8.48
N GLN A 112 7.74 13.42 -8.51
CA GLN A 112 6.43 13.57 -7.87
C GLN A 112 6.40 12.99 -6.44
N ILE A 113 7.32 12.09 -6.12
CA ILE A 113 7.42 11.46 -4.80
C ILE A 113 8.46 12.20 -3.98
N THR A 114 8.01 12.85 -2.92
CA THR A 114 8.86 13.64 -2.02
C THR A 114 9.50 12.78 -0.93
N GLU A 115 10.52 13.30 -0.24
CA GLU A 115 11.09 12.65 0.96
C GLU A 115 10.01 12.41 2.03
N ALA A 116 9.11 13.38 2.25
CA ALA A 116 8.03 13.23 3.22
C ALA A 116 7.07 12.07 2.87
N HIS A 117 6.83 11.82 1.58
CA HIS A 117 6.05 10.64 1.16
C HIS A 117 6.78 9.34 1.49
N LEU A 118 8.10 9.29 1.21
CA LEU A 118 8.93 8.11 1.48
C LEU A 118 9.02 7.81 2.98
N GLU A 119 9.16 8.84 3.81
CA GLU A 119 9.16 8.72 5.27
C GLU A 119 7.85 8.14 5.78
N LYS A 120 6.70 8.69 5.36
CA LYS A 120 5.37 8.16 5.76
C LYS A 120 5.15 6.71 5.32
N VAL A 121 5.59 6.36 4.10
CA VAL A 121 5.53 4.97 3.63
C VAL A 121 6.45 4.08 4.46
N THR A 122 7.63 4.56 4.83
CA THR A 122 8.58 3.82 5.68
C THR A 122 7.96 3.53 7.05
N THR A 123 7.43 4.56 7.72
CA THR A 123 6.77 4.43 9.02
C THR A 123 5.62 3.43 8.96
N ALA A 124 4.68 3.61 8.01
CA ALA A 124 3.54 2.71 7.88
C ALA A 124 3.96 1.26 7.59
N CYS A 125 5.00 1.05 6.78
CA CYS A 125 5.50 -0.29 6.49
C CYS A 125 6.11 -0.96 7.73
N PHE A 126 6.86 -0.23 8.57
CA PHE A 126 7.38 -0.77 9.83
C PHE A 126 6.24 -1.07 10.81
N ASP A 127 5.29 -0.14 10.97
CA ASP A 127 4.12 -0.33 11.83
C ASP A 127 3.35 -1.60 11.43
N TRP A 128 3.09 -1.80 10.13
CA TRP A 128 2.41 -3.00 9.65
C TRP A 128 3.24 -4.28 9.79
N LEU A 129 4.56 -4.19 9.67
CA LEU A 129 5.46 -5.34 9.79
C LEU A 129 5.55 -5.83 11.24
N ILE A 130 5.64 -4.90 12.19
CA ILE A 130 5.76 -5.17 13.62
C ILE A 130 4.39 -5.52 14.22
N GLY A 131 3.33 -4.83 13.79
CA GLY A 131 1.98 -5.00 14.32
C GLY A 131 1.32 -6.36 14.01
N GLU A 132 0.15 -6.57 14.62
CA GLU A 132 -0.68 -7.77 14.48
C GLU A 132 -1.48 -7.76 13.16
N HIS A 133 -0.78 -7.85 12.02
CA HIS A 133 -1.39 -7.86 10.69
C HIS A 133 -1.15 -9.17 9.94
N LYS A 134 -2.02 -9.45 8.98
CA LYS A 134 -1.89 -10.65 8.13
C LYS A 134 -0.60 -10.64 7.31
N VAL A 135 -0.01 -11.82 7.15
CA VAL A 135 1.27 -12.07 6.46
C VAL A 135 1.42 -11.38 5.10
N ALA A 136 0.34 -11.25 4.33
CA ALA A 136 0.39 -10.61 3.03
C ALA A 136 0.75 -9.11 3.12
N ALA A 137 0.20 -8.39 4.10
CA ALA A 137 0.56 -6.99 4.33
C ALA A 137 2.03 -6.87 4.75
N LYS A 138 2.46 -7.67 5.74
CA LYS A 138 3.85 -7.75 6.19
C LYS A 138 4.82 -8.02 5.04
N ALA A 139 4.49 -8.96 4.14
CA ALA A 139 5.32 -9.27 2.98
C ALA A 139 5.50 -8.08 2.03
N TYR A 140 4.44 -7.32 1.74
CA TYR A 140 4.54 -6.12 0.90
C TYR A 140 5.33 -5.00 1.59
N SER A 141 5.18 -4.86 2.92
CA SER A 141 5.98 -3.94 3.72
C SER A 141 7.47 -4.29 3.65
N MET A 142 7.83 -5.58 3.77
CA MET A 142 9.24 -6.01 3.67
C MET A 142 9.86 -5.65 2.32
N THR A 143 9.14 -5.84 1.21
CA THR A 143 9.63 -5.43 -0.12
C THR A 143 9.85 -3.93 -0.18
N SER A 144 8.89 -3.15 0.31
CA SER A 144 8.97 -1.68 0.32
C SER A 144 10.15 -1.19 1.14
N LEU A 145 10.31 -1.69 2.37
CA LEU A 145 11.41 -1.34 3.27
C LEU A 145 12.77 -1.76 2.71
N TYR A 146 12.86 -2.93 2.08
CA TYR A 146 14.09 -3.34 1.39
C TYR A 146 14.50 -2.33 0.31
N LEU A 147 13.56 -1.88 -0.51
CA LEU A 147 13.85 -0.88 -1.56
C LEU A 147 14.23 0.47 -0.94
N LEU A 148 13.48 0.92 0.06
CA LEU A 148 13.75 2.16 0.79
C LEU A 148 15.13 2.17 1.44
N GLY A 149 15.60 1.03 1.97
CA GLY A 149 16.93 0.94 2.56
C GLY A 149 18.10 1.03 1.57
N THR A 150 17.83 0.93 0.26
CA THR A 150 18.85 1.29 -0.76
C THR A 150 19.12 2.79 -0.82
N LYS A 151 18.21 3.61 -0.29
CA LYS A 151 18.33 5.06 -0.19
C LYS A 151 18.65 5.54 1.23
N TYR A 152 18.04 4.92 2.24
CA TYR A 152 18.23 5.30 3.65
C TYR A 152 19.01 4.20 4.40
N PRO A 153 20.30 4.43 4.73
CA PRO A 153 21.17 3.38 5.26
C PRO A 153 20.70 2.75 6.58
N TRP A 154 19.89 3.45 7.37
CA TRP A 154 19.38 2.96 8.65
C TRP A 154 18.27 1.90 8.51
N ILE A 155 17.56 1.85 7.38
CA ILE A 155 16.40 0.97 7.21
C ILE A 155 16.81 -0.50 7.11
N HIS A 156 17.92 -0.82 6.42
CA HIS A 156 18.36 -2.22 6.27
C HIS A 156 18.76 -2.88 7.59
N PRO A 157 19.58 -2.24 8.46
CA PRO A 157 19.84 -2.75 9.81
C PRO A 157 18.58 -2.94 10.64
N GLU A 158 17.66 -1.97 10.62
CA GLU A 158 16.41 -2.03 11.38
C GLU A 158 15.49 -3.16 10.87
N LEU A 159 15.31 -3.24 9.56
CA LEU A 159 14.54 -4.30 8.91
C LEU A 159 15.11 -5.68 9.24
N LYS A 160 16.44 -5.84 9.22
CA LYS A 160 17.08 -7.09 9.60
C LYS A 160 16.74 -7.47 11.04
N LEU A 161 16.88 -6.53 11.99
CA LEU A 161 16.59 -6.74 13.40
C LEU A 161 15.15 -7.21 13.62
N VAL A 162 14.18 -6.49 13.04
CA VAL A 162 12.75 -6.85 13.13
C VAL A 162 12.50 -8.25 12.54
N LEU A 163 13.06 -8.55 11.36
CA LEU A 163 12.87 -9.85 10.72
C LEU A 163 13.45 -10.99 11.57
N GLU A 164 14.63 -10.82 12.17
CA GLU A 164 15.28 -11.84 13.01
C GLU A 164 14.53 -12.08 14.32
N GLN A 165 14.02 -11.02 14.97
CA GLN A 165 13.26 -11.11 16.23
C GLN A 165 11.94 -11.87 16.07
N HIS A 166 11.19 -11.61 15.00
CA HIS A 166 9.87 -12.20 14.79
C HIS A 166 9.90 -13.53 14.02
N TYR A 167 11.06 -13.89 13.45
CA TYR A 167 11.18 -15.00 12.49
C TYR A 167 10.57 -16.31 12.97
N SER A 168 10.95 -16.79 14.17
CA SER A 168 10.56 -18.12 14.67
C SER A 168 9.07 -18.22 15.02
N ASN A 169 8.44 -17.10 15.36
CA ASN A 169 7.08 -17.05 15.91
C ASN A 169 6.02 -16.76 14.83
N GLU A 170 6.46 -16.40 13.63
CA GLU A 170 5.61 -16.03 12.51
C GLU A 170 5.29 -17.21 11.58
N SER A 171 4.30 -17.01 10.70
CA SER A 171 3.86 -18.04 9.75
C SER A 171 4.97 -18.51 8.80
N ALA A 172 4.86 -19.74 8.26
CA ALA A 172 5.81 -20.25 7.27
C ALA A 172 5.94 -19.35 6.02
N ALA A 173 4.84 -18.69 5.62
CA ALA A 173 4.84 -17.73 4.53
C ALA A 173 5.62 -16.45 4.87
N TYR A 174 5.52 -15.96 6.11
CA TYR A 174 6.32 -14.84 6.60
C TYR A 174 7.81 -15.22 6.60
N GLN A 175 8.17 -16.36 7.19
CA GLN A 175 9.54 -16.84 7.25
C GLN A 175 10.17 -16.98 5.87
N ALA A 176 9.41 -17.50 4.90
CA ALA A 176 9.87 -17.59 3.51
C ALA A 176 10.19 -16.22 2.91
N ARG A 177 9.33 -15.21 3.15
CA ARG A 177 9.56 -13.83 2.71
C ARG A 177 10.73 -13.18 3.43
N ALA A 178 10.82 -13.33 4.75
CA ALA A 178 11.92 -12.82 5.56
C ALA A 178 13.28 -13.35 5.05
N ARG A 179 13.41 -14.66 4.78
CA ARG A 179 14.63 -15.25 4.19
C ARG A 179 15.02 -14.61 2.86
N MET A 180 14.03 -14.39 1.98
CA MET A 180 14.28 -13.78 0.67
C MET A 180 14.82 -12.35 0.80
N VAL A 181 14.33 -11.60 1.79
CA VAL A 181 14.71 -10.20 2.03
C VAL A 181 16.07 -10.14 2.72
N LEU A 182 16.28 -10.92 3.78
CA LEU A 182 17.56 -11.01 4.49
C LEU A 182 18.71 -11.36 3.54
N LYS A 183 18.50 -12.29 2.59
CA LYS A 183 19.50 -12.66 1.58
C LYS A 183 19.93 -11.48 0.69
N LYS A 184 19.09 -10.46 0.53
CA LYS A 184 19.40 -9.27 -0.29
C LYS A 184 20.02 -8.12 0.49
N ILE A 185 19.91 -8.11 1.82
CA ILE A 185 20.48 -7.09 2.70
C ILE A 185 21.95 -7.41 3.04
N ILE A 186 22.35 -8.67 2.88
CA ILE A 186 23.72 -9.17 3.11
C ILE A 186 24.63 -8.82 1.95
#